data_AF-A0A3N1GVC0-F1
#
_entry.id   AF-A0A3N1GVC0-F1
#
_cell.length_a   1.000
_cell.length_b   1.000
_cell.length_c   1.000
_cell.angle_alpha   90.00
_cell.angle_beta   90.00
_cell.angle_gamma   90.00
#
_symmetry.space_group_name_H-M   'P 1'
#
loop_
_entity.id
_entity.type
_entity.pdbx_description
1 polymer ?
#
loop_
_entity_poly.entity_id
_entity_poly.type
_entity_poly.pdbx_seq_one_letter_code
_entity_poly.pdbx_strand_id
1 'polypeptide(L)'
;MQRSAPALGAAALALAGLLAAPASPASASGPTGQGCGQLRIDDSLPMPSAGHHARRSVVVDGNCQVTYGRVEIAKVAGIMAEPRAYRTFSDMYDCCNILMTSLTTKTDAASSTYDTHVNREPWNAGWTVQDVARTAGATVGTRAEFGYRGIFDPTGRWYHNTHETFVTVAADGTATCRQSVVLRHAFIGWHWEHGCS
;
A
#
# COMPACT_ATOMS: atom_id res chain seq x y z
N MET A 1 -74.77 12.27 36.83
CA MET A 1 -74.58 12.00 38.27
C MET A 1 -73.82 10.70 38.41
N GLN A 2 -72.78 10.71 39.26
CA GLN A 2 -72.09 9.59 39.95
C GLN A 2 -71.68 8.34 39.15
N ARG A 3 -70.37 8.18 38.87
CA ARG A 3 -69.35 7.46 39.67
C ARG A 3 -69.51 5.93 39.64
N SER A 4 -68.51 5.23 39.09
CA SER A 4 -67.56 4.38 39.85
C SER A 4 -66.74 3.48 38.90
N ALA A 5 -65.42 3.65 38.91
CA ALA A 5 -64.44 2.57 38.70
C ALA A 5 -64.29 1.82 40.05
N PRO A 6 -63.85 0.55 40.16
CA PRO A 6 -62.55 0.09 39.66
C PRO A 6 -62.47 -1.42 39.26
N ALA A 7 -61.33 -1.84 38.70
CA ALA A 7 -60.57 -3.02 39.17
C ALA A 7 -59.40 -3.29 38.21
N LEU A 8 -58.19 -2.97 38.68
CA LEU A 8 -56.92 -3.39 38.11
C LEU A 8 -56.73 -4.88 38.37
N GLY A 9 -56.81 -5.70 37.32
CA GLY A 9 -56.40 -7.11 37.35
C GLY A 9 -54.93 -7.25 36.99
N ALA A 10 -54.09 -7.47 37.99
CA ALA A 10 -52.69 -7.84 37.81
C ALA A 10 -52.61 -9.31 37.37
N ALA A 11 -52.30 -9.56 36.10
CA ALA A 11 -51.92 -10.88 35.61
C ALA A 11 -50.39 -10.93 35.48
N ALA A 12 -49.75 -11.54 36.47
CA ALA A 12 -48.33 -11.86 36.45
C ALA A 12 -48.10 -13.02 35.46
N LEU A 13 -47.58 -12.71 34.27
CA LEU A 13 -47.04 -13.70 33.34
C LEU A 13 -45.61 -14.03 33.78
N ALA A 14 -45.45 -15.21 34.38
CA ALA A 14 -44.16 -15.85 34.59
C ALA A 14 -43.57 -16.26 33.23
N LEU A 15 -42.72 -15.41 32.63
CA LEU A 15 -41.82 -15.84 31.57
C LEU A 15 -40.62 -16.52 32.23
N ALA A 16 -40.58 -17.85 32.13
CA ALA A 16 -39.38 -18.63 32.38
C ALA A 16 -38.24 -18.11 31.49
N GLY A 17 -37.16 -17.66 32.13
CA GLY A 17 -35.97 -17.18 31.45
C GLY A 17 -35.30 -18.30 30.68
N LEU A 18 -35.28 -18.19 29.34
CA LEU A 18 -34.17 -18.72 28.56
C LEU A 18 -33.03 -17.70 28.66
N LEU A 19 -31.96 -18.08 29.36
CA LEU A 19 -30.65 -17.45 29.24
C LEU A 19 -30.17 -17.67 27.80
N ALA A 20 -30.52 -16.77 26.89
CA ALA A 20 -29.82 -16.64 25.62
C ALA A 20 -28.43 -16.10 25.94
N ALA A 21 -27.42 -16.97 25.84
CA ALA A 21 -26.02 -16.55 25.86
C ALA A 21 -25.83 -15.41 24.83
N PRO A 22 -25.02 -14.38 25.14
CA PRO A 22 -24.71 -13.36 24.15
C PRO A 22 -24.10 -14.07 22.94
N ALA A 23 -24.81 -14.06 21.81
CA ALA A 23 -24.25 -14.48 20.55
C ALA A 23 -23.01 -13.62 20.33
N SER A 24 -21.85 -14.25 20.34
CA SER A 24 -20.61 -13.61 19.92
C SER A 24 -20.88 -12.92 18.57
N PRO A 25 -20.41 -11.69 18.35
CA PRO A 25 -20.57 -11.07 17.05
C PRO A 25 -19.96 -12.04 16.04
N ALA A 26 -20.81 -12.53 15.11
CA ALA A 26 -20.34 -13.26 13.96
C ALA A 26 -19.27 -12.39 13.31
N SER A 27 -18.04 -12.90 13.28
CA SER A 27 -16.97 -12.28 12.53
C SER A 27 -17.50 -12.08 11.13
N ALA A 28 -17.68 -10.83 10.72
CA ALA A 28 -18.01 -10.49 9.35
C ALA A 28 -16.92 -11.15 8.51
N SER A 29 -17.28 -12.21 7.79
CA SER A 29 -16.44 -12.79 6.77
C SER A 29 -16.10 -11.65 5.82
N GLY A 30 -14.82 -11.31 5.72
CA GLY A 30 -14.33 -10.35 4.74
C GLY A 30 -14.79 -10.76 3.34
N PRO A 31 -14.77 -9.82 2.38
CA PRO A 31 -15.15 -10.13 1.01
C PRO A 31 -14.35 -11.34 0.52
N THR A 32 -15.03 -12.36 0.01
CA THR A 32 -14.43 -13.55 -0.61
C THR A 32 -13.85 -13.17 -1.98
N GLY A 33 -12.85 -12.30 -1.99
CA GLY A 33 -11.82 -12.27 -3.01
C GLY A 33 -10.64 -13.06 -2.46
N GLN A 34 -9.96 -13.85 -3.27
CA GLN A 34 -8.68 -14.45 -2.90
C GLN A 34 -7.66 -13.31 -2.70
N GLY A 35 -7.69 -12.70 -1.53
CA GLY A 35 -6.79 -11.63 -1.12
C GLY A 35 -5.67 -12.23 -0.28
N CYS A 36 -4.46 -11.74 -0.49
CA CYS A 36 -3.34 -12.01 0.38
C CYS A 36 -3.43 -11.10 1.60
N GLY A 37 -3.05 -11.64 2.75
CA GLY A 37 -2.90 -10.88 3.99
C GLY A 37 -1.75 -9.88 3.92
N GLN A 38 -1.16 -9.57 5.07
CA GLN A 38 -0.02 -8.67 5.10
C GLN A 38 1.14 -9.23 4.27
N LEU A 39 1.69 -8.41 3.38
CA LEU A 39 2.84 -8.76 2.55
C LEU A 39 3.92 -7.68 2.67
N ARG A 40 5.17 -8.11 2.55
CA ARG A 40 6.33 -7.24 2.46
C ARG A 40 7.16 -7.63 1.24
N ILE A 41 7.49 -6.63 0.43
CA ILE A 41 8.35 -6.75 -0.75
C ILE A 41 9.59 -5.92 -0.44
N ASP A 42 10.73 -6.58 -0.29
CA ASP A 42 12.02 -5.92 -0.11
C ASP A 42 12.89 -6.23 -1.32
N ASP A 43 13.47 -5.20 -1.93
CA ASP A 43 14.42 -5.40 -3.01
C ASP A 43 15.61 -4.45 -2.91
N SER A 44 16.71 -4.89 -3.50
CA SER A 44 17.88 -4.06 -3.72
C SER A 44 18.37 -4.28 -5.13
N LEU A 45 18.49 -3.18 -5.87
CA LEU A 45 19.04 -3.17 -7.20
C LEU A 45 20.40 -2.44 -7.18
N PRO A 46 21.38 -2.92 -7.96
CA PRO A 46 22.60 -2.15 -8.16
C PRO A 46 22.24 -0.84 -8.84
N MET A 47 22.89 0.26 -8.43
CA MET A 47 22.75 1.51 -9.19
C MET A 47 23.35 1.28 -10.59
N PRO A 48 22.59 1.50 -11.67
CA PRO A 48 23.10 1.31 -13.01
C PRO A 48 24.18 2.36 -13.33
N SER A 49 25.04 2.05 -14.30
CA SER A 49 25.99 3.04 -14.82
C SER A 49 25.26 4.23 -15.43
N ALA A 50 25.88 5.41 -15.39
CA ALA A 50 25.31 6.65 -15.93
C ALA A 50 24.68 6.44 -17.33
N GLY A 51 23.48 7.00 -17.52
CA GLY A 51 22.71 6.86 -18.76
C GLY A 51 21.96 5.53 -18.91
N HIS A 52 21.88 4.72 -17.85
CA HIS A 52 21.07 3.51 -17.80
C HIS A 52 20.09 3.57 -16.62
N HIS A 53 19.02 2.79 -16.70
CA HIS A 53 18.12 2.54 -15.59
C HIS A 53 18.06 1.04 -15.32
N ALA A 54 17.96 0.68 -14.05
CA ALA A 54 17.67 -0.67 -13.59
C ALA A 54 16.19 -0.75 -13.20
N ARG A 55 15.49 -1.79 -13.64
CA ARG A 55 14.10 -2.06 -13.32
C ARG A 55 13.93 -3.53 -12.95
N ARG A 56 12.99 -3.80 -12.05
CA ARG A 56 12.50 -5.16 -11.80
C ARG A 56 10.99 -5.12 -11.60
N SER A 57 10.30 -6.09 -12.17
CA SER A 57 8.88 -6.35 -11.89
C SER A 57 8.76 -7.40 -10.77
N VAL A 58 7.79 -7.22 -9.89
CA VAL A 58 7.48 -8.12 -8.78
C VAL A 58 6.00 -8.47 -8.82
N VAL A 59 5.66 -9.73 -8.65
CA VAL A 59 4.28 -10.22 -8.74
C VAL A 59 3.94 -10.98 -7.46
N VAL A 60 2.73 -10.77 -6.96
CA VAL A 60 2.13 -11.64 -5.93
C VAL A 60 1.35 -12.73 -6.65
N ASP A 61 1.80 -13.98 -6.54
CA ASP A 61 1.19 -15.10 -7.23
C ASP A 61 -0.13 -15.56 -6.57
N GLY A 62 -0.78 -16.57 -7.16
CA GLY A 62 -2.04 -17.11 -6.65
C GLY A 62 -1.95 -17.79 -5.27
N ASN A 63 -0.74 -18.01 -4.76
CA ASN A 63 -0.45 -18.59 -3.44
C ASN A 63 0.04 -17.54 -2.44
N CYS A 64 -0.11 -16.25 -2.77
CA CYS A 64 0.37 -15.13 -1.96
C CYS A 64 1.89 -15.12 -1.73
N GLN A 65 2.64 -15.70 -2.66
CA GLN A 65 4.09 -15.63 -2.66
C GLN A 65 4.57 -14.50 -3.57
N VAL A 66 5.58 -13.77 -3.08
CA VAL A 66 6.22 -12.70 -3.83
C VAL A 66 7.25 -13.32 -4.79
N THR A 67 7.05 -13.13 -6.08
CA THR A 67 7.97 -13.59 -7.13
C THR A 67 8.66 -12.39 -7.78
N TYR A 68 9.98 -12.44 -7.82
CA TYR A 68 10.83 -11.40 -8.39
C TYR A 68 11.18 -11.74 -9.84
N GLY A 69 10.90 -10.81 -10.76
CA GLY A 69 11.35 -10.89 -12.14
C GLY A 69 12.87 -10.69 -12.27
N ARG A 70 13.35 -10.77 -13.51
CA ARG A 70 14.74 -10.45 -13.83
C ARG A 70 14.99 -8.95 -13.66
N VAL A 71 16.20 -8.57 -13.24
CA VAL A 71 16.66 -7.17 -13.35
C VAL A 71 16.93 -6.84 -14.81
N GLU A 72 16.23 -5.83 -15.30
CA GLU A 72 16.44 -5.26 -16.63
C GLU A 72 17.27 -4.00 -16.50
N ILE A 73 18.37 -3.92 -17.26
CA ILE A 73 19.19 -2.72 -17.36
C ILE A 73 19.08 -2.21 -18.79
N ALA A 74 18.58 -0.99 -18.96
CA ALA A 74 18.35 -0.40 -20.27
C ALA A 74 18.83 1.05 -20.34
N LYS A 75 19.23 1.47 -21.54
CA LYS A 75 19.71 2.83 -21.79
C LYS A 75 18.57 3.83 -21.64
N VAL A 76 18.83 4.94 -20.96
CA VAL A 76 17.89 6.05 -20.83
C VAL A 76 18.06 6.97 -22.04
N ALA A 77 17.01 7.10 -22.86
CA ALA A 77 17.03 8.01 -23.99
C ALA A 77 16.82 9.47 -23.52
N GLY A 78 17.68 10.39 -23.95
CA GLY A 78 17.47 11.83 -23.77
C GLY A 78 17.73 12.41 -22.39
N ILE A 79 18.21 11.62 -21.41
CA ILE A 79 18.60 12.13 -20.10
C ILE A 79 20.13 12.24 -20.04
N MET A 80 20.64 13.47 -20.01
CA MET A 80 22.01 13.75 -19.58
C MET A 80 22.11 13.34 -18.11
N ALA A 81 23.04 12.45 -17.78
CA ALA A 81 23.27 12.06 -16.39
C ALA A 81 23.65 13.31 -15.58
N GLU A 82 22.80 13.71 -14.63
CA GLU A 82 23.15 14.76 -13.68
C GLU A 82 24.18 14.20 -12.70
N PRO A 83 25.33 14.86 -12.50
CA PRO A 83 26.29 14.41 -11.52
C PRO A 83 25.64 14.34 -10.14
N ARG A 84 25.60 13.13 -9.56
CA ARG A 84 25.17 12.85 -8.17
C ARG A 84 23.67 13.01 -7.85
N ALA A 85 22.80 12.99 -8.86
CA ALA A 85 21.37 12.83 -8.63
C ALA A 85 20.94 11.41 -9.01
N TYR A 86 20.34 10.69 -8.07
CA TYR A 86 19.78 9.37 -8.26
C TYR A 86 18.27 9.48 -8.32
N ARG A 87 17.63 8.70 -9.20
CA ARG A 87 16.17 8.57 -9.21
C ARG A 87 15.79 7.17 -8.79
N THR A 88 14.73 7.06 -8.01
CA THR A 88 14.11 5.80 -7.63
C THR A 88 12.62 5.89 -7.89
N PHE A 89 12.00 4.78 -8.25
CA PHE A 89 10.54 4.68 -8.32
C PHE A 89 10.05 3.36 -7.72
N SER A 90 8.81 3.38 -7.24
CA SER A 90 8.08 2.22 -6.73
C SER A 90 6.61 2.37 -7.10
N ASP A 91 6.19 1.60 -8.09
CA ASP A 91 4.90 1.67 -8.75
C ASP A 91 4.12 0.40 -8.46
N MET A 92 2.84 0.55 -8.10
CA MET A 92 1.90 -0.55 -7.94
C MET A 92 0.85 -0.48 -9.04
N TYR A 93 0.62 -1.61 -9.68
CA TYR A 93 -0.39 -1.78 -10.72
C TYR A 93 -1.41 -2.85 -10.33
N ASP A 94 -2.65 -2.65 -10.77
CA ASP A 94 -3.67 -3.69 -10.64
C ASP A 94 -3.54 -4.78 -11.73
N CYS A 95 -4.45 -5.77 -11.71
CA CYS A 95 -4.47 -6.86 -12.69
C CYS A 95 -4.78 -6.41 -14.13
N CYS A 96 -5.21 -5.16 -14.31
CA CYS A 96 -5.52 -4.53 -15.59
C CYS A 96 -4.41 -3.58 -16.07
N ASN A 97 -3.25 -3.57 -15.39
CA ASN A 97 -2.13 -2.63 -15.62
C ASN A 97 -2.48 -1.16 -15.38
N ILE A 98 -3.47 -0.86 -14.54
CA ILE A 98 -3.75 0.50 -14.10
C ILE A 98 -2.78 0.85 -12.96
N LEU A 99 -2.05 1.95 -13.10
CA LEU A 99 -1.14 2.45 -12.05
C LEU A 99 -1.98 2.96 -10.87
N MET A 100 -1.93 2.23 -9.76
CA MET A 100 -2.74 2.46 -8.57
C MET A 100 -2.07 3.42 -7.58
N THR A 101 -0.81 3.20 -7.25
CA THR A 101 0.00 4.07 -6.39
C THR A 101 1.43 4.13 -6.91
N SER A 102 2.05 5.31 -6.87
CA SER A 102 3.46 5.49 -7.22
C SER A 102 4.14 6.39 -6.21
N LEU A 103 5.40 6.08 -5.92
CA LEU A 103 6.36 6.98 -5.31
C LEU A 103 7.57 7.09 -6.22
N THR A 104 7.81 8.28 -6.76
CA THR A 104 9.06 8.62 -7.46
C THR A 104 9.88 9.57 -6.60
N THR A 105 11.17 9.32 -6.48
CA THR A 105 12.09 10.13 -5.68
C THR A 105 13.28 10.56 -6.52
N LYS A 106 13.69 11.82 -6.38
CA LYS A 106 15.00 12.31 -6.83
C LYS A 106 15.84 12.60 -5.59
N THR A 107 16.96 11.92 -5.49
CA THR A 107 17.86 11.96 -4.34
C THR A 107 19.19 12.56 -4.76
N ASP A 108 19.66 13.57 -4.03
CA ASP A 108 21.02 14.06 -4.10
C ASP A 108 21.83 13.61 -2.86
N ALA A 109 23.05 14.12 -2.69
CA ALA A 109 23.96 13.71 -1.61
C ALA A 109 23.43 14.03 -0.19
N ALA A 110 22.44 14.91 -0.05
CA ALA A 110 21.98 15.39 1.26
C ALA A 110 20.47 15.29 1.47
N SER A 111 19.69 15.17 0.40
CA SER A 111 18.23 15.30 0.46
C SER A 111 17.52 14.53 -0.65
N SER A 112 16.21 14.38 -0.48
CA SER A 112 15.32 13.87 -1.52
C SER A 112 14.16 14.83 -1.78
N THR A 113 13.78 14.93 -3.05
CA THR A 113 12.47 15.42 -3.50
C THR A 113 11.65 14.23 -4.00
N TYR A 114 10.32 14.37 -3.97
CA TYR A 114 9.43 13.28 -4.30
C TYR A 114 8.24 13.75 -5.13
N ASP A 115 7.66 12.79 -5.85
CA ASP A 115 6.37 12.88 -6.53
C ASP A 115 5.58 11.62 -6.19
N THR A 116 4.26 11.77 -6.03
CA THR A 116 3.37 10.64 -5.77
C THR A 116 2.19 10.65 -6.73
N HIS A 117 1.75 9.46 -7.12
CA HIS A 117 0.52 9.27 -7.88
C HIS A 117 -0.44 8.37 -7.12
N VAL A 118 -1.73 8.64 -7.27
CA VAL A 118 -2.82 7.81 -6.78
C VAL A 118 -3.91 7.70 -7.82
N ASN A 119 -4.34 6.47 -8.13
CA ASN A 119 -5.50 6.25 -8.97
C ASN A 119 -6.77 6.65 -8.21
N ARG A 120 -7.61 7.46 -8.85
CA ARG A 120 -8.90 7.90 -8.33
C ARG A 120 -10.01 7.27 -9.13
N GLU A 121 -10.96 6.67 -8.42
CA GLU A 121 -12.20 6.20 -9.00
C GLU A 121 -13.23 7.36 -9.06
N PRO A 122 -14.28 7.25 -9.89
CA PRO A 122 -15.39 8.19 -9.84
C PRO A 122 -15.99 8.33 -8.42
N TRP A 123 -16.74 9.41 -8.19
CA TRP A 123 -17.42 9.68 -6.92
C TRP A 123 -16.50 9.81 -5.70
N ASN A 124 -15.29 10.31 -5.90
CA ASN A 124 -14.30 10.56 -4.83
C ASN A 124 -13.81 9.29 -4.12
N ALA A 125 -13.92 8.11 -4.75
CA ALA A 125 -13.31 6.88 -4.30
C ALA A 125 -11.85 6.72 -4.81
N GLY A 126 -11.16 5.69 -4.35
CA GLY A 126 -9.82 5.32 -4.80
C GLY A 126 -8.72 5.51 -3.76
N TRP A 127 -7.50 5.60 -4.25
CA TRP A 127 -6.29 5.78 -3.45
C TRP A 127 -6.08 7.23 -3.05
N THR A 128 -5.43 7.42 -1.90
CA THR A 128 -5.07 8.72 -1.34
C THR A 128 -3.71 8.64 -0.69
N VAL A 129 -2.94 9.72 -0.80
CA VAL A 129 -1.70 9.87 -0.02
C VAL A 129 -2.10 10.25 1.41
N GLN A 130 -1.61 9.49 2.39
CA GLN A 130 -1.91 9.70 3.80
C GLN A 130 -0.77 10.42 4.51
N ASP A 131 0.47 10.02 4.22
CA ASP A 131 1.68 10.58 4.82
C ASP A 131 2.85 10.49 3.83
N VAL A 132 3.80 11.43 3.94
CA VAL A 132 5.09 11.35 3.26
C VAL A 132 6.20 11.84 4.20
N ALA A 133 7.16 10.96 4.45
CA ALA A 133 8.33 11.24 5.29
C ALA A 133 9.63 11.11 4.49
N ARG A 134 10.64 11.88 4.88
CA ARG A 134 11.97 11.86 4.24
C ARG A 134 13.04 11.53 5.27
N THR A 135 14.03 10.78 4.83
CA THR A 135 15.23 10.43 5.59
C THR A 135 16.44 11.04 4.90
N ALA A 136 17.32 11.69 5.66
CA ALA A 136 18.55 12.32 5.18
C ALA A 136 19.78 11.71 5.86
N GLY A 137 20.96 11.88 5.25
CA GLY A 137 22.24 11.38 5.77
C GLY A 137 22.93 10.43 4.80
N ALA A 138 23.73 9.49 5.31
CA ALA A 138 24.46 8.50 4.48
C ALA A 138 23.52 7.53 3.74
N THR A 139 22.29 7.40 4.21
CA THR A 139 21.18 6.76 3.50
C THR A 139 20.08 7.79 3.38
N VAL A 140 19.79 8.18 2.14
CA VAL A 140 18.73 9.14 1.83
C VAL A 140 17.53 8.36 1.31
N GLY A 141 16.33 8.69 1.78
CA GLY A 141 15.15 7.97 1.38
C GLY A 141 13.85 8.74 1.55
N THR A 142 12.80 8.18 1.00
CA THR A 142 11.45 8.70 1.08
C THR A 142 10.49 7.55 1.37
N ARG A 143 9.57 7.78 2.30
CA ARG A 143 8.46 6.89 2.64
C ARG A 143 7.16 7.59 2.30
N ALA A 144 6.28 6.93 1.56
CA ALA A 144 4.92 7.39 1.30
C ALA A 144 3.91 6.34 1.75
N GLU A 145 2.87 6.77 2.45
CA GLU A 145 1.73 5.95 2.85
C GLU A 145 0.53 6.26 1.98
N PHE A 146 -0.15 5.20 1.55
CA PHE A 146 -1.33 5.26 0.72
C PHE A 146 -2.47 4.51 1.38
N GLY A 147 -3.62 5.15 1.50
CA GLY A 147 -4.87 4.53 1.91
C GLY A 147 -5.83 4.43 0.74
N TYR A 148 -6.65 3.38 0.69
CA TYR A 148 -7.71 3.26 -0.30
C TYR A 148 -9.07 3.27 0.39
N ARG A 149 -10.02 4.00 -0.19
CA ARG A 149 -11.44 3.91 0.16
C ARG A 149 -12.27 3.91 -1.10
N GLY A 150 -13.06 2.87 -1.30
CA GLY A 150 -13.86 2.71 -2.51
C GLY A 150 -14.75 1.48 -2.44
N ILE A 151 -15.20 0.99 -3.59
CA ILE A 151 -16.13 -0.14 -3.64
C ILE A 151 -15.54 -1.42 -3.02
N PHE A 152 -14.22 -1.59 -3.11
CA PHE A 152 -13.52 -2.75 -2.56
C PHE A 152 -13.18 -2.62 -1.07
N ASP A 153 -13.23 -1.41 -0.51
CA ASP A 153 -13.08 -1.13 0.93
C ASP A 153 -13.84 0.15 1.29
N PRO A 154 -15.15 0.04 1.56
CA PRO A 154 -15.97 1.19 1.90
C PRO A 154 -15.55 1.87 3.20
N THR A 155 -14.86 1.14 4.08
CA THR A 155 -14.44 1.62 5.41
C THR A 155 -13.10 2.36 5.38
N GLY A 156 -12.28 2.10 4.37
CA GLY A 156 -10.91 2.61 4.25
C GLY A 156 -9.93 2.04 5.26
N ARG A 157 -10.18 0.82 5.75
CA ARG A 157 -9.38 0.19 6.83
C ARG A 157 -8.64 -1.07 6.40
N TRP A 158 -8.98 -1.60 5.23
CA TRP A 158 -8.52 -2.88 4.73
C TRP A 158 -7.26 -2.72 3.87
N TYR A 159 -7.24 -1.74 2.96
CA TYR A 159 -6.12 -1.50 2.06
C TYR A 159 -5.28 -0.32 2.52
N HIS A 160 -3.99 -0.60 2.70
CA HIS A 160 -2.98 0.38 3.04
C HIS A 160 -1.63 -0.08 2.52
N ASN A 161 -0.93 0.80 1.81
CA ASN A 161 0.37 0.51 1.22
C ASN A 161 1.38 1.53 1.74
N THR A 162 2.56 1.06 2.10
CA THR A 162 3.70 1.93 2.39
C THR A 162 4.77 1.65 1.35
N HIS A 163 5.15 2.67 0.59
CA HIS A 163 6.27 2.60 -0.35
C HIS A 163 7.46 3.31 0.28
N GLU A 164 8.60 2.65 0.32
CA GLU A 164 9.87 3.20 0.78
C GLU A 164 10.91 3.04 -0.32
N THR A 165 11.66 4.11 -0.58
CA THR A 165 12.84 4.05 -1.45
C THR A 165 14.02 4.66 -0.73
N PHE A 166 15.18 4.02 -0.87
CA PHE A 166 16.43 4.47 -0.28
C PHE A 166 17.55 4.42 -1.31
N VAL A 167 18.46 5.38 -1.23
CA VAL A 167 19.75 5.34 -1.89
C VAL A 167 20.83 5.41 -0.83
N THR A 168 21.75 4.45 -0.89
CA THR A 168 22.96 4.44 -0.07
C THR A 168 24.16 4.59 -1.01
N VAL A 169 25.02 5.56 -0.70
CA VAL A 169 26.29 5.78 -1.42
C VAL A 169 27.43 5.31 -0.53
N ALA A 170 28.20 4.35 -1.00
CA ALA A 170 29.37 3.82 -0.31
C ALA A 170 30.58 4.77 -0.46
N ALA A 171 31.58 4.58 0.40
CA ALA A 171 32.79 5.42 0.41
C ALA A 171 33.61 5.31 -0.88
N ASP A 172 33.49 4.20 -1.61
CA ASP A 172 34.13 3.97 -2.92
C ASP A 172 33.39 4.62 -4.09
N GLY A 173 32.29 5.32 -3.82
CA GLY A 173 31.45 5.98 -4.83
C GLY A 173 30.43 5.07 -5.50
N THR A 174 30.35 3.79 -5.13
CA THR A 174 29.26 2.92 -5.57
C THR A 174 27.95 3.28 -4.87
N ALA A 175 26.84 3.13 -5.57
CA ALA A 175 25.51 3.37 -5.01
C ALA A 175 24.64 2.14 -5.15
N THR A 176 23.73 1.96 -4.20
CA THR A 176 22.68 0.94 -4.26
C THR A 176 21.34 1.60 -4.00
N CYS A 177 20.33 1.20 -4.76
CA CYS A 177 18.95 1.55 -4.45
C CYS A 177 18.27 0.37 -3.74
N ARG A 178 17.49 0.70 -2.72
CA ARG A 178 16.66 -0.25 -1.99
C ARG A 178 15.22 0.21 -2.02
N GLN A 179 14.33 -0.74 -2.09
CA GLN A 179 12.90 -0.50 -2.09
C GLN A 179 12.24 -1.45 -1.09
N SER A 180 11.26 -0.93 -0.37
CA SER A 180 10.45 -1.70 0.58
C SER A 180 8.99 -1.31 0.34
N VAL A 181 8.13 -2.30 0.12
CA VAL A 181 6.69 -2.11 0.05
C VAL A 181 6.04 -2.97 1.10
N VAL A 182 5.25 -2.35 1.97
CA VAL A 182 4.43 -3.05 2.97
C VAL A 182 2.97 -2.88 2.60
N LEU A 183 2.28 -4.00 2.42
CA LEU A 183 0.88 -4.06 2.06
C LEU A 183 0.11 -4.66 3.23
N ARG A 184 -0.99 -4.03 3.65
CA ARG A 184 -1.89 -4.64 4.63
C ARG A 184 -2.63 -5.84 4.02
N HIS A 185 -3.10 -5.68 2.79
CA HIS A 185 -3.71 -6.72 1.97
C HIS A 185 -3.37 -6.45 0.50
N ALA A 186 -3.28 -7.51 -0.29
CA ALA A 186 -3.07 -7.44 -1.73
C ALA A 186 -4.10 -8.31 -2.47
N PHE A 187 -4.51 -7.88 -3.66
CA PHE A 187 -5.26 -8.75 -4.56
C PHE A 187 -4.30 -9.59 -5.39
N ILE A 188 -4.71 -10.84 -5.67
CA ILE A 188 -4.02 -11.65 -6.68
C ILE A 188 -4.09 -10.93 -8.03
N GLY A 189 -2.95 -10.87 -8.72
CA GLY A 189 -2.81 -10.19 -10.01
C GLY A 189 -2.34 -8.75 -9.92
N TRP A 190 -2.23 -8.17 -8.71
CA TRP A 190 -1.46 -6.95 -8.53
C TRP A 190 0.02 -7.23 -8.75
N HIS A 191 0.72 -6.24 -9.32
CA HIS A 191 2.16 -6.31 -9.53
C HIS A 191 2.80 -4.96 -9.24
N TRP A 192 4.10 -5.00 -9.01
CA TRP A 192 4.92 -3.85 -8.70
C TRP A 192 6.03 -3.73 -9.71
N GLU A 193 6.41 -2.50 -9.97
CA GLU A 193 7.60 -2.19 -10.72
C GLU A 193 8.40 -1.18 -9.94
N HIS A 194 9.69 -1.45 -9.78
CA HIS A 194 10.57 -0.52 -9.12
C HIS A 194 11.92 -0.51 -9.80
N GLY A 195 12.64 0.58 -9.59
CA GLY A 195 13.89 0.79 -10.29
C GLY A 195 14.67 1.98 -9.77
N CYS A 196 15.83 2.16 -10.37
CA CYS A 196 16.65 3.34 -10.17
C CYS A 196 17.49 3.71 -11.40
N SER A 197 17.89 4.98 -11.48
CA SER A 197 18.72 5.55 -12.57
C SER A 197 19.60 6.68 -12.06
#